data_AF-A0A316JSJ5-F1
#
_entry.id   AF-A0A316JSJ5-F1
#
_cell.length_a   1.000
_cell.length_b   1.000
_cell.length_c   1.000
_cell.angle_alpha   90.00
_cell.angle_beta   90.00
_cell.angle_gamma   90.00
#
_symmetry.space_group_name_H-M   'P 1'
#
loop_
_entity.id
_entity.type
_entity.pdbx_description
1 polymer ?
#
loop_
_entity_poly.entity_id
_entity_poly.type
_entity_poly.pdbx_seq_one_letter_code
_entity_poly.pdbx_strand_id
1 'polypeptide(L)'
;MRILLSLAILFVIGCTDSSDSQVTGGEFTVHFADKKDYKLAKSIVEFWKKDSLMTGEPQDVRLKRTNDGYDLLLISTGLTDPSDLTFEDLRSLDTLQERLQVRVFHDERVSLVIADKNFKPLFRPKL
;
A
#
# COMPACT_ATOMS: atom_id res chain seq x y z
N MET A 1 40.47 45.65 8.71
CA MET A 1 39.27 45.67 7.84
C MET A 1 39.16 44.27 7.23
N ARG A 2 38.71 43.20 7.92
CA ARG A 2 37.37 42.92 8.48
C ARG A 2 36.23 43.18 7.49
N ILE A 3 36.06 42.26 6.55
CA ILE A 3 34.82 42.00 5.81
C ILE A 3 34.66 40.46 5.85
N LEU A 4 34.01 39.94 6.90
CA LEU A 4 32.65 39.36 6.84
C LEU A 4 32.61 38.22 5.80
N LEU A 5 32.99 36.99 6.15
CA LEU A 5 32.31 36.04 7.04
C LEU A 5 30.81 35.97 6.75
N SER A 6 30.38 34.89 6.09
CA SER A 6 29.14 34.12 6.31
C SER A 6 28.55 33.59 4.99
N LEU A 7 29.23 32.61 4.39
CA LEU A 7 28.58 31.71 3.43
C LEU A 7 27.81 30.65 4.23
N ALA A 8 26.70 31.06 4.84
CA ALA A 8 25.77 30.19 5.53
C ALA A 8 24.55 29.99 4.63
N ILE A 9 24.74 29.25 3.54
CA ILE A 9 23.62 28.66 2.82
C ILE A 9 23.25 27.38 3.59
N LEU A 10 22.46 27.57 4.65
CA LEU A 10 21.57 26.52 5.13
C LEU A 10 20.58 26.24 3.99
N PHE A 11 20.90 25.27 3.13
CA PHE A 11 19.86 24.61 2.37
C PHE A 11 19.05 23.80 3.35
N VAL A 12 17.91 24.39 3.70
CA VAL A 12 16.81 23.83 4.45
C VAL A 12 16.59 22.40 3.96
N ILE A 13 16.79 21.47 4.89
CA ILE A 13 16.41 20.07 4.73
C ILE A 13 14.90 20.13 4.49
N GLY A 14 14.47 19.90 3.26
CA GLY A 14 13.06 19.80 2.93
C GLY A 14 12.47 18.67 3.77
N CYS A 15 11.70 19.03 4.80
CA CYS A 15 10.72 18.14 5.38
C CYS A 15 9.80 17.77 4.21
N THR A 16 10.00 16.58 3.64
CA THR A 16 8.99 15.98 2.79
C THR A 16 7.85 15.65 3.73
N ASP A 17 6.86 16.55 3.83
CA ASP A 17 5.54 16.15 4.28
C ASP A 17 5.09 15.08 3.30
N SER A 18 5.38 13.82 3.62
CA SER A 18 4.68 12.70 3.04
C SER A 18 3.27 12.77 3.61
N SER A 19 2.47 13.71 3.10
CA SER A 19 1.05 13.76 3.35
C SER A 19 0.47 12.47 2.79
N ASP A 20 0.32 11.47 3.67
CA ASP A 20 -0.28 10.20 3.30
C ASP A 20 -1.71 10.52 2.88
N SER A 21 -1.99 10.36 1.59
CA SER A 21 -3.31 10.58 1.04
C SER A 21 -4.12 9.30 1.19
N GLN A 22 -5.43 9.40 1.37
CA GLN A 22 -6.27 8.23 1.56
C GLN A 22 -7.59 8.33 0.81
N VAL A 23 -8.13 7.18 0.40
CA VAL A 23 -9.52 7.03 -0.04
C VAL A 23 -10.19 6.00 0.87
N THR A 24 -11.34 6.36 1.43
CA THR A 24 -12.14 5.50 2.32
C THR A 24 -13.48 5.16 1.67
N GLY A 25 -13.95 3.92 1.83
CA GLY A 25 -15.28 3.50 1.44
C GLY A 25 -15.85 2.45 2.40
N GLY A 26 -16.76 2.87 3.27
CA GLY A 26 -17.18 2.06 4.42
C GLY A 26 -16.03 1.92 5.42
N GLU A 27 -15.83 0.69 5.91
CA GLU A 27 -14.75 0.36 6.86
C GLU A 27 -13.40 0.10 6.18
N PHE A 28 -13.26 0.30 4.87
CA PHE A 28 -12.03 0.04 4.13
C PHE A 28 -11.36 1.33 3.67
N THR A 29 -10.07 1.47 3.96
CA THR A 29 -9.27 2.64 3.59
C THR A 29 -8.01 2.22 2.82
N VAL A 30 -7.75 2.92 1.71
CA VAL A 30 -6.53 2.77 0.90
C VAL A 30 -5.67 4.01 1.07
N HIS A 31 -4.49 3.85 1.65
CA HIS A 31 -3.45 4.88 1.80
C HIS A 31 -2.51 4.89 0.60
N PHE A 32 -2.02 6.06 0.19
CA PHE A 32 -1.09 6.23 -0.93
C PHE A 32 -0.34 7.56 -0.83
N ALA A 33 0.89 7.60 -1.36
CA ALA A 33 1.76 8.77 -1.23
C ALA A 33 1.59 9.83 -2.34
N ASP A 34 1.38 9.41 -3.60
CA ASP A 34 1.30 10.32 -4.75
C ASP A 34 -0.18 10.57 -5.13
N LYS A 35 -0.57 11.84 -5.22
CA LYS A 35 -1.93 12.24 -5.65
C LYS A 35 -2.34 11.66 -7.01
N LYS A 36 -1.39 11.31 -7.88
CA LYS A 36 -1.66 10.61 -9.14
C LYS A 36 -2.32 9.24 -8.94
N ASP A 37 -2.07 8.60 -7.80
CA ASP A 37 -2.58 7.27 -7.47
C ASP A 37 -4.03 7.31 -6.94
N TYR A 38 -4.62 8.50 -6.75
CA TYR A 38 -5.98 8.66 -6.22
C TYR A 38 -7.02 7.85 -6.98
N LYS A 39 -6.98 7.85 -8.32
CA LYS A 39 -7.95 7.10 -9.15
C LYS A 39 -7.80 5.59 -8.97
N LEU A 40 -6.57 5.12 -8.83
CA LEU A 40 -6.28 3.71 -8.60
C LEU A 40 -6.73 3.30 -7.19
N ALA A 41 -6.40 4.10 -6.16
CA ALA A 41 -6.86 3.90 -4.79
C ALA A 41 -8.40 3.85 -4.71
N LYS A 42 -9.10 4.76 -5.40
CA LYS A 42 -10.56 4.72 -5.51
C LYS A 42 -11.07 3.44 -6.17
N SER A 43 -10.40 2.97 -7.22
CA SER A 43 -10.77 1.72 -7.92
C SER A 43 -10.59 0.49 -7.02
N ILE A 44 -9.55 0.48 -6.17
CA ILE A 44 -9.34 -0.57 -5.16
C ILE A 44 -10.48 -0.57 -4.14
N VAL A 45 -10.90 0.60 -3.63
CA VAL A 45 -12.04 0.71 -2.70
C VAL A 45 -13.33 0.18 -3.36
N GLU A 46 -13.59 0.56 -4.61
CA GLU A 46 -14.76 0.07 -5.35
C GLU A 46 -14.72 -1.44 -5.58
N PHE A 47 -13.54 -2.00 -5.89
CA PHE A 47 -13.33 -3.44 -6.02
C PHE A 47 -13.65 -4.14 -4.70
N TRP A 48 -13.09 -3.67 -3.58
CA TRP A 48 -13.28 -4.26 -2.26
C TRP A 48 -14.76 -4.33 -1.88
N LYS A 49 -15.50 -3.26 -2.18
CA LYS A 49 -16.94 -3.16 -1.93
C LYS A 49 -17.76 -4.11 -2.83
N LYS A 50 -17.47 -4.14 -4.13
CA LYS A 50 -18.21 -4.96 -5.11
C LYS A 50 -18.00 -6.46 -4.89
N ASP A 51 -16.83 -6.84 -4.38
CA ASP A 51 -16.43 -8.22 -4.21
C ASP A 51 -16.73 -8.77 -2.82
N SER A 52 -17.49 -8.02 -2.01
CA SER A 52 -17.91 -8.40 -0.65
C SER A 52 -16.75 -8.79 0.26
N LEU A 53 -15.61 -8.12 0.11
CA LEU A 53 -14.40 -8.33 0.94
C LEU A 53 -14.45 -7.54 2.27
N MET A 54 -15.53 -6.80 2.50
CA MET A 54 -15.76 -6.06 3.75
C MET A 54 -16.11 -7.04 4.87
N THR A 55 -15.32 -7.02 5.95
CA THR A 55 -15.53 -7.90 7.11
C THR A 55 -16.41 -7.27 8.19
N GLY A 56 -16.84 -6.01 8.02
CA GLY A 56 -17.56 -5.25 9.04
C GLY A 56 -16.64 -4.58 10.09
N GLU A 57 -15.33 -4.86 10.02
CA GLU A 57 -14.31 -4.23 10.85
C GLU A 57 -13.44 -3.29 10.00
N PRO A 58 -12.86 -2.23 10.59
CA PRO A 58 -11.90 -1.36 9.92
C PRO A 58 -10.73 -2.14 9.30
N GLN A 59 -10.48 -1.90 8.02
CA GLN A 59 -9.38 -2.48 7.26
C GLN A 59 -8.62 -1.39 6.52
N ASP A 60 -7.31 -1.35 6.75
CA ASP A 60 -6.42 -0.40 6.12
C ASP A 60 -5.40 -1.13 5.23
N VAL A 61 -5.23 -0.65 4.01
CA VAL A 61 -4.21 -1.11 3.06
C VAL A 61 -3.41 0.07 2.54
N ARG A 62 -2.17 -0.16 2.11
CA ARG A 62 -1.35 0.88 1.49
C ARG A 62 -0.96 0.49 0.07
N LEU A 63 -1.26 1.37 -0.88
CA LEU A 63 -0.79 1.29 -2.24
C LEU A 63 0.59 1.97 -2.34
N LYS A 64 1.58 1.20 -2.81
CA LYS A 64 2.95 1.69 -2.97
C LYS A 64 3.44 1.43 -4.39
N ARG A 65 3.79 2.49 -5.10
CA ARG A 65 4.45 2.37 -6.41
C ARG A 65 5.86 1.77 -6.26
N THR A 66 6.21 0.90 -7.20
CA THR A 66 7.52 0.26 -7.33
C THR A 66 8.05 0.51 -8.74
N ASN A 67 9.28 0.07 -9.04
CA ASN A 67 9.83 0.17 -10.39
C ASN A 67 9.09 -0.73 -11.40
N ASP A 68 8.44 -1.80 -10.92
CA ASP A 68 7.82 -2.83 -11.76
C ASP A 68 6.28 -2.80 -11.73
N GLY A 69 5.67 -1.78 -11.11
CA GLY A 69 4.22 -1.69 -10.90
C GLY A 69 3.91 -1.22 -9.47
N TYR A 70 3.09 -1.96 -8.73
CA TYR A 70 2.71 -1.62 -7.35
C TYR A 70 2.79 -2.79 -6.40
N ASP A 71 3.10 -2.49 -5.15
CA ASP A 71 2.77 -3.32 -4.00
C ASP A 71 1.46 -2.82 -3.39
N LEU A 72 0.55 -3.74 -3.06
CA LEU A 72 -0.59 -3.49 -2.18
C LEU A 72 -0.30 -4.16 -0.83
N LEU A 73 -0.06 -3.34 0.19
CA LEU A 73 0.33 -3.78 1.52
C LEU A 73 -0.92 -4.02 2.35
N LEU A 74 -1.12 -5.27 2.78
CA LEU A 74 -2.20 -5.72 3.63
C LEU A 74 -1.69 -5.84 5.07
N ILE A 75 -2.34 -5.15 6.02
CA ILE A 75 -1.97 -5.26 7.43
C ILE A 75 -2.39 -6.63 7.97
N SER A 76 -1.46 -7.33 8.63
CA SER A 76 -1.76 -8.49 9.46
C SER A 76 -1.36 -8.22 10.91
N THR A 77 -2.23 -8.61 11.84
CA THR A 77 -2.01 -8.50 13.30
C THR A 77 -1.52 -9.79 13.93
N GLY A 78 -1.58 -10.92 13.22
CA GLY A 78 -1.21 -12.25 13.73
C GLY A 78 -0.26 -13.04 12.85
N LEU A 79 -0.08 -12.68 11.58
CA LEU A 79 0.82 -13.38 10.65
C LEU A 79 2.13 -12.61 10.55
N THR A 80 3.22 -13.22 11.04
CA THR A 80 4.55 -12.59 10.99
C THR A 80 5.52 -13.35 10.11
N ASP A 81 5.27 -14.64 9.84
CA ASP A 81 6.10 -15.49 8.99
C ASP A 81 5.27 -16.14 7.87
N PRO A 82 5.82 -16.30 6.64
CA PRO A 82 5.14 -17.02 5.56
C PRO A 82 4.73 -18.45 5.93
N SER A 83 5.46 -19.12 6.82
CA SER A 83 5.16 -20.49 7.27
C SER A 83 3.91 -20.58 8.15
N ASP A 84 3.40 -19.44 8.64
CA ASP A 84 2.12 -19.35 9.35
C ASP A 84 0.91 -19.50 8.40
N LEU A 85 1.12 -19.40 7.09
CA LEU A 85 0.06 -19.52 6.08
C LEU A 85 -0.16 -20.97 5.67
N THR A 86 -1.42 -21.38 5.63
CA THR A 86 -1.81 -22.64 5.00
C THR A 86 -1.80 -22.51 3.48
N PHE A 87 -1.79 -23.64 2.78
CA PHE A 87 -1.94 -23.67 1.32
C PHE A 87 -3.26 -23.03 0.85
N GLU A 88 -4.33 -23.14 1.65
CA GLU A 88 -5.62 -22.52 1.34
C GLU A 88 -5.57 -20.99 1.47
N ASP A 89 -4.84 -20.48 2.47
CA ASP A 89 -4.58 -19.05 2.62
C ASP A 89 -3.77 -18.52 1.43
N LEU A 90 -2.69 -19.22 1.05
CA LEU A 90 -1.87 -18.86 -0.10
C LEU A 90 -2.69 -18.83 -1.40
N ARG A 91 -3.54 -19.84 -1.62
CA ARG A 91 -4.43 -19.88 -2.79
C ARG A 91 -5.44 -18.72 -2.79
N SER A 92 -5.98 -18.37 -1.62
CA SER A 92 -6.92 -17.26 -1.48
C SER A 92 -6.27 -15.91 -1.77
N LEU A 93 -5.04 -15.71 -1.29
CA LEU A 93 -4.24 -14.52 -1.57
C LEU A 93 -3.84 -14.44 -3.05
N ASP A 94 -3.46 -15.56 -3.66
CA ASP A 94 -3.14 -15.63 -5.09
C ASP A 94 -4.37 -15.27 -5.94
N THR A 95 -5.53 -15.86 -5.63
CA THR A 95 -6.81 -15.53 -6.28
C THR A 95 -7.17 -14.05 -6.13
N LEU A 96 -6.95 -13.46 -4.96
CA LEU A 96 -7.16 -12.03 -4.72
C LEU A 96 -6.23 -11.18 -5.59
N GLN A 97 -4.95 -11.54 -5.67
CA GLN A 97 -3.97 -10.84 -6.50
C GLN A 97 -4.33 -10.90 -7.98
N GLU A 98 -4.72 -12.07 -8.50
CA GLU A 98 -5.17 -12.24 -9.88
C GLU A 98 -6.39 -11.37 -10.19
N ARG A 99 -7.37 -11.35 -9.30
CA ARG A 99 -8.58 -10.52 -9.46
C ARG A 99 -8.26 -9.03 -9.47
N LEU A 100 -7.35 -8.58 -8.59
CA LEU A 100 -6.87 -7.20 -8.58
C LEU A 100 -6.12 -6.88 -9.87
N GLN A 101 -5.23 -7.76 -10.30
CA GLN A 101 -4.48 -7.62 -11.55
C GLN A 101 -5.42 -7.42 -12.73
N VAL A 102 -6.43 -8.28 -12.89
CA VAL A 102 -7.34 -8.23 -14.05
C VAL A 102 -8.30 -7.03 -13.99
N ARG A 103 -8.82 -6.69 -12.81
CA ARG A 103 -9.97 -5.78 -12.69
C ARG A 103 -9.62 -4.36 -12.27
N VAL A 104 -8.45 -4.14 -11.71
CA VAL A 104 -8.05 -2.84 -11.14
C VAL A 104 -6.76 -2.34 -11.78
N PHE A 105 -5.72 -3.17 -11.84
CA PHE A 105 -4.40 -2.73 -12.28
C PHE A 105 -4.16 -2.93 -13.78
N HIS A 106 -4.87 -3.88 -14.40
CA HIS A 106 -4.80 -4.21 -15.82
C HIS A 106 -3.36 -4.51 -16.28
N ASP A 107 -2.71 -3.54 -16.93
CA ASP A 107 -1.37 -3.67 -17.50
C ASP A 107 -0.27 -3.34 -16.47
N GLU A 108 -0.59 -2.62 -15.39
CA GLU A 108 0.36 -2.36 -14.32
C GLU A 108 0.42 -3.59 -13.40
N ARG A 109 1.62 -4.12 -13.13
CA ARG A 109 1.75 -5.28 -12.24
C ARG A 109 1.33 -4.91 -10.82
N VAL A 110 0.60 -5.80 -10.14
CA VAL A 110 0.38 -5.72 -8.70
C VAL A 110 0.99 -6.92 -7.98
N SER A 111 1.57 -6.67 -6.81
CA SER A 111 1.96 -7.72 -5.85
C SER A 111 1.29 -7.46 -4.51
N LEU A 112 0.70 -8.50 -3.93
CA LEU A 112 0.25 -8.44 -2.54
C LEU A 112 1.45 -8.58 -1.61
N VAL A 113 1.47 -7.79 -0.55
CA VAL A 113 2.52 -7.80 0.47
C VAL A 113 1.86 -7.84 1.84
N ILE A 114 2.19 -8.83 2.66
CA ILE A 114 1.77 -8.82 4.06
C ILE A 114 2.69 -7.86 4.83
N ALA A 115 2.08 -6.98 5.60
CA ALA A 115 2.77 -5.93 6.33
C ALA A 115 2.31 -5.86 7.79
N ASP A 116 3.13 -5.24 8.63
CA ASP A 116 2.75 -4.94 10.01
C ASP A 116 1.75 -3.76 10.08
N LYS A 117 1.30 -3.43 11.29
CA LYS A 117 0.38 -2.30 11.56
C LYS A 117 0.87 -0.92 11.11
N ASN A 118 2.14 -0.76 10.77
CA ASN A 118 2.73 0.48 10.28
C ASN A 118 3.00 0.43 8.76
N PHE A 119 2.47 -0.58 8.07
CA PHE A 119 2.76 -0.90 6.67
C PHE A 119 4.24 -1.18 6.39
N LYS A 120 4.99 -1.71 7.37
CA LYS A 120 6.32 -2.25 7.11
C LYS A 120 6.15 -3.63 6.46
N PRO A 121 6.72 -3.87 5.26
CA PRO A 121 6.64 -5.18 4.63
C PRO A 121 7.23 -6.27 5.52
N LEU A 122 6.49 -7.36 5.69
CA LEU A 122 6.95 -8.58 6.36
C LEU A 122 7.37 -9.61 5.30
N PHE A 123 6.45 -9.97 4.40
CA PHE A 123 6.73 -10.93 3.34
C PHE A 123 5.76 -10.80 2.15
N ARG A 124 6.12 -11.42 1.03
CA ARG A 124 5.22 -11.60 -0.12
C ARG A 124 4.72 -13.04 -0.12
N PRO A 125 3.39 -13.28 -0.07
CA PRO A 125 2.86 -14.63 -0.18
C PRO A 125 3.18 -15.18 -1.58
N LYS A 126 3.61 -16.44 -1.64
CA LYS A 126 3.89 -17.15 -2.88
C LYS A 126 3.32 -18.55 -2.75
N LEU A 127 2.47 -18.92 -3.70
CA LEU A 127 2.01 -20.30 -3.87
C LEU A 127 3.16 -21.17 -4.41
#